data_AF-A0A7X9BRX3-F1
#
_entry.id   AF-A0A7X9BRX3-F1
#
_cell.length_a   1.000
_cell.length_b   1.000
_cell.length_c   1.000
_cell.angle_alpha   90.00
_cell.angle_beta   90.00
_cell.angle_gamma   90.00
#
_symmetry.space_group_name_H-M   'P 1'
#
loop_
_entity.id
_entity.type
_entity.pdbx_description
1 polymer ?
#
loop_
_entity_poly.entity_id
_entity_poly.type
_entity_poly.pdbx_seq_one_letter_code
_entity_poly.pdbx_strand_id
1 'polypeptide(L)'
;MVTRILILSSHKEWYDQLLKEDGTHPDDRERMALFFVISGNRDLYQKRSFIYDFKKHHILDCLSNREVDFSSGSKALIRLGFNLYNGYSDEESSPFSLMCHLDGENRKLALDAISIRFAIH
;
A
#
# COMPACT_ATOMS: atom_id res chain seq x y z
N MET A 1 9.84 19.50 -14.49
CA MET A 1 8.76 18.71 -15.10
C MET A 1 8.39 17.65 -14.08
N VAL A 2 7.19 17.69 -13.52
CA VAL A 2 6.75 16.73 -12.49
C VAL A 2 6.22 15.50 -13.22
N THR A 3 6.82 14.34 -12.97
CA THR A 3 6.30 13.05 -13.46
C THR A 3 4.91 12.87 -12.87
N ARG A 4 3.89 12.98 -13.71
CA ARG A 4 2.49 12.96 -13.29
C ARG A 4 2.12 11.51 -12.99
N ILE A 5 2.14 11.13 -11.72
CA ILE A 5 1.56 9.86 -11.26
C ILE A 5 0.11 9.84 -11.75
N LEU A 6 -0.21 8.89 -12.64
CA LEU A 6 -1.54 8.74 -13.21
C LEU A 6 -2.39 7.95 -12.23
N ILE A 7 -3.06 8.68 -11.34
CA ILE A 7 -4.02 8.11 -10.42
C ILE A 7 -5.37 8.04 -11.15
N LEU A 8 -5.92 6.83 -11.34
CA LEU A 8 -7.32 6.68 -11.78
C LEU A 8 -8.23 7.44 -10.81
N SER A 9 -9.33 8.04 -11.29
CA SER A 9 -10.19 8.88 -10.44
C SER A 9 -10.59 8.21 -9.12
N SER A 10 -10.93 6.91 -9.15
CA SER A 10 -11.25 6.13 -7.95
C SER A 10 -10.08 5.96 -6.99
N HIS A 11 -8.85 5.76 -7.48
CA HIS A 11 -7.66 5.62 -6.63
C HIS A 11 -7.39 6.91 -5.85
N LYS A 12 -7.55 8.08 -6.48
CA LYS A 12 -7.35 9.37 -5.82
C LYS A 12 -8.37 9.58 -4.71
N GLU A 13 -9.64 9.32 -5.00
CA GLU A 13 -10.73 9.44 -4.03
C GLU A 13 -10.52 8.53 -2.83
N TRP A 14 -10.15 7.26 -3.06
CA TRP A 14 -9.86 6.31 -1.99
C TRP A 14 -8.63 6.72 -1.19
N TYR A 15 -7.57 7.19 -1.84
CA TYR A 15 -6.37 7.66 -1.16
C TYR A 15 -6.65 8.85 -0.25
N ASP A 16 -7.36 9.86 -0.74
CA ASP A 16 -7.76 11.04 0.03
C ASP A 16 -8.67 10.64 1.22
N GLN A 17 -9.54 9.62 1.03
CA GLN A 17 -10.36 9.07 2.11
C GLN A 17 -9.50 8.41 3.20
N LEU A 18 -8.51 7.60 2.85
CA LEU A 18 -7.62 6.95 3.83
C LEU A 18 -6.82 7.96 4.65
N LEU A 19 -6.21 8.95 3.99
CA LEU A 19 -5.46 10.01 4.67
C LEU A 19 -6.34 10.80 5.64
N LYS A 20 -7.57 11.11 5.21
CA LYS A 20 -8.54 11.83 6.05
C LYS A 20 -9.04 10.97 7.22
N GLU A 21 -9.29 9.68 7.00
CA GLU A 21 -9.75 8.74 8.02
C GLU A 21 -8.70 8.53 9.11
N ASP A 22 -7.43 8.39 8.73
CA ASP A 22 -6.29 8.27 9.65
C ASP A 22 -5.89 9.61 10.30
N GLY A 23 -6.17 10.74 9.64
CA GLY A 23 -5.62 12.03 10.07
C GLY A 23 -4.11 12.14 9.82
N THR A 24 -3.64 11.55 8.72
CA THR A 24 -2.21 11.45 8.38
C THR A 24 -1.56 12.82 8.24
N HIS A 25 -0.39 13.00 8.84
CA HIS A 25 0.39 14.22 8.69
C HIS A 25 0.92 14.34 7.24
N PRO A 26 0.94 15.53 6.60
CA PRO A 26 1.41 15.69 5.22
C PRO A 26 2.86 15.27 4.95
N ASP A 27 3.69 15.18 6.00
CA ASP A 27 5.08 14.74 5.93
C ASP A 27 5.29 13.27 6.31
N ASP A 28 4.22 12.55 6.67
CA ASP A 28 4.26 11.13 7.06
C ASP A 28 4.31 10.23 5.82
N ARG A 29 5.50 10.12 5.24
CA ARG A 29 5.73 9.38 4.00
C ARG A 29 5.53 7.88 4.16
N GLU A 30 5.71 7.35 5.36
CA GLU A 30 5.43 5.97 5.75
C GLU A 30 3.95 5.64 5.50
N ARG A 31 3.04 6.38 6.14
CA ARG A 31 1.59 6.18 6.02
C ARG A 31 1.09 6.53 4.63
N MET A 32 1.61 7.61 4.04
CA MET A 32 1.27 7.98 2.67
C MET A 32 1.60 6.86 1.68
N ALA A 33 2.78 6.25 1.76
CA ALA A 33 3.15 5.14 0.88
C ALA A 33 2.26 3.91 1.11
N LEU A 34 2.02 3.53 2.37
CA LEU A 34 1.13 2.43 2.71
C LEU A 34 -0.29 2.64 2.16
N PHE A 35 -0.87 3.81 2.41
CA PHE A 35 -2.23 4.12 1.98
C PHE A 35 -2.33 4.24 0.47
N PHE A 36 -1.28 4.69 -0.22
CA PHE A 36 -1.26 4.72 -1.67
C PHE A 36 -1.36 3.31 -2.26
N VAL A 37 -0.66 2.32 -1.66
CA VAL A 37 -0.79 0.91 -2.04
C VAL A 37 -2.20 0.38 -1.77
N ILE A 38 -2.72 0.61 -0.56
CA ILE A 38 -4.05 0.11 -0.17
C ILE A 38 -5.16 0.69 -1.06
N SER A 39 -5.11 1.99 -1.35
CA SER A 39 -6.09 2.65 -2.22
C SER A 39 -5.89 2.36 -3.70
N GLY A 40 -4.71 1.90 -4.13
CA GLY A 40 -4.44 1.59 -5.53
C GLY A 40 -5.00 0.26 -6.01
N ASN A 41 -5.43 -0.60 -5.08
CA ASN A 41 -6.00 -1.89 -5.38
C ASN A 41 -7.38 -2.02 -4.73
N ARG A 42 -8.42 -2.26 -5.55
CA ARG A 42 -9.83 -2.30 -5.08
C ARG A 42 -10.06 -3.33 -3.98
N ASP A 43 -9.45 -4.51 -4.09
CA ASP A 43 -9.60 -5.58 -3.11
C ASP A 43 -8.98 -5.17 -1.76
N LEU A 44 -7.77 -4.58 -1.80
CA LEU A 44 -7.12 -4.05 -0.60
C LEU A 44 -7.93 -2.93 0.04
N TYR A 45 -8.45 -1.99 -0.75
CA TYR A 45 -9.25 -0.88 -0.22
C TYR A 45 -10.54 -1.37 0.47
N GLN A 46 -11.22 -2.35 -0.12
CA GLN A 46 -12.42 -2.95 0.47
C GLN A 46 -12.12 -3.69 1.78
N LYS A 47 -10.91 -4.25 1.90
CA LYS A 47 -10.45 -5.01 3.07
C LYS A 47 -9.53 -4.21 4.01
N ARG A 48 -9.41 -2.90 3.83
CA ARG A 48 -8.44 -2.03 4.53
C ARG A 48 -8.47 -2.14 6.05
N SER A 49 -9.63 -2.39 6.65
CA SER A 49 -9.79 -2.55 8.10
C SER A 49 -9.16 -3.84 8.65
N PHE A 50 -8.87 -4.82 7.79
CA PHE A 50 -8.06 -5.98 8.14
C PHE A 50 -6.56 -5.70 8.00
N ILE A 51 -6.16 -4.66 7.28
CA ILE A 51 -4.76 -4.34 6.97
C ILE A 51 -4.20 -3.31 7.95
N TYR A 52 -5.01 -2.33 8.37
CA TYR A 52 -4.58 -1.21 9.20
C TYR A 52 -5.70 -0.78 10.17
N ASP A 53 -5.34 -0.54 11.43
CA ASP A 53 -6.24 0.03 12.44
C ASP A 53 -6.09 1.56 12.46
N PHE A 54 -7.06 2.26 11.88
CA PHE A 54 -7.11 3.72 11.79
C PHE A 54 -7.26 4.44 13.13
N LYS A 55 -7.72 3.75 14.18
CA LYS A 55 -7.86 4.34 15.52
C LYS A 55 -6.59 4.22 16.34
N LYS A 56 -5.87 3.11 16.16
CA LYS A 56 -4.62 2.82 16.88
C LYS A 56 -3.37 3.08 16.03
N HIS A 57 -3.56 3.54 14.79
CA HIS A 57 -2.53 3.93 13.83
C HIS A 57 -1.40 2.90 13.59
N HIS A 58 -1.76 1.61 13.42
CA HIS A 58 -0.80 0.55 13.14
C HIS A 58 -1.32 -0.51 12.15
N ILE A 59 -0.39 -1.20 11.50
CA ILE A 59 -0.66 -2.34 10.61
C ILE A 59 -1.11 -3.57 11.42
N LEU A 60 -2.03 -4.35 10.87
CA LEU A 60 -2.55 -5.58 11.47
C LEU A 60 -1.90 -6.82 10.83
N ASP A 61 -1.74 -7.90 11.59
CA ASP A 61 -1.24 -9.18 11.06
C ASP A 61 -2.31 -9.87 10.21
N CYS A 62 -2.42 -9.44 8.96
CA CYS A 62 -3.40 -9.95 8.00
C CYS A 62 -2.83 -10.98 7.02
N LEU A 63 -1.50 -11.16 7.01
CA LEU A 63 -0.83 -12.13 6.16
C LEU A 63 -0.87 -13.54 6.77
N SER A 64 -0.91 -13.65 8.10
CA SER A 64 -1.03 -14.91 8.85
C SER A 64 -2.49 -15.26 9.19
N ASN A 65 -3.37 -14.26 9.22
CA ASN A 65 -4.79 -14.43 9.57
C ASN A 65 -5.60 -15.05 8.40
N ARG A 66 -6.47 -16.02 8.73
CA ARG A 66 -7.35 -16.72 7.77
C ARG A 66 -8.77 -16.12 7.67
N GLU A 67 -9.08 -15.08 8.44
CA GLU A 67 -10.38 -14.39 8.42
C GLU A 67 -10.62 -13.62 7.13
N VAL A 68 -9.56 -13.27 6.39
CA VAL A 68 -9.62 -12.55 5.13
C VAL A 68 -8.77 -13.28 4.10
N ASP A 69 -9.32 -13.45 2.89
CA ASP A 69 -8.58 -14.01 1.77
C ASP A 69 -7.90 -12.90 0.97
N PHE A 70 -6.65 -13.11 0.58
CA PHE A 70 -5.88 -12.22 -0.29
C PHE A 70 -5.21 -13.03 -1.38
N SER A 71 -5.32 -12.55 -2.62
CA SER A 71 -4.56 -13.10 -3.75
C SER A 71 -3.04 -12.99 -3.51
N SER A 72 -2.23 -13.76 -4.25
CA SER A 72 -0.77 -13.63 -4.19
C SER A 72 -0.29 -12.21 -4.52
N GLY A 73 -0.88 -11.55 -5.52
CA GLY A 73 -0.59 -10.16 -5.85
C GLY A 73 -0.99 -9.19 -4.73
N SER A 74 -2.17 -9.38 -4.13
CA SER A 74 -2.61 -8.59 -2.97
C SER A 74 -1.65 -8.73 -1.80
N LYS A 75 -1.19 -9.95 -1.50
CA LYS A 75 -0.21 -10.22 -0.44
C LYS A 75 1.15 -9.58 -0.74
N ALA A 76 1.60 -9.62 -1.99
CA ALA A 76 2.83 -8.93 -2.41
C ALA A 76 2.71 -7.41 -2.22
N LEU A 77 1.59 -6.79 -2.59
CA LEU A 77 1.35 -5.37 -2.32
C LEU A 77 1.30 -5.05 -0.83
N ILE A 78 0.61 -5.85 -0.01
CA ILE A 78 0.56 -5.67 1.45
C ILE A 78 1.98 -5.71 2.03
N ARG A 79 2.79 -6.71 1.66
CA ARG A 79 4.19 -6.82 2.10
C ARG A 79 5.02 -5.62 1.72
N LEU A 80 4.90 -5.16 0.47
CA LEU A 80 5.55 -3.92 0.04
C LEU A 80 5.08 -2.73 0.90
N GLY A 81 3.77 -2.57 1.10
CA GLY A 81 3.22 -1.50 1.93
C GLY A 81 3.74 -1.54 3.37
N PHE A 82 3.79 -2.72 3.99
CA PHE A 82 4.34 -2.90 5.34
C PHE A 82 5.83 -2.59 5.38
N ASN A 83 6.59 -3.03 4.38
CA ASN A 83 8.01 -2.72 4.25
C ASN A 83 8.26 -1.21 4.12
N LEU A 84 7.49 -0.51 3.29
CA LEU A 84 7.60 0.94 3.15
C LEU A 84 7.19 1.69 4.43
N TYR A 85 6.21 1.15 5.17
CA TYR A 85 5.71 1.74 6.41
C TYR A 85 6.74 1.66 7.57
N ASN A 86 7.29 0.47 7.85
CA ASN A 86 8.16 0.28 9.03
C ASN A 86 9.35 -0.67 8.81
N GLY A 87 9.66 -1.02 7.57
CA GLY A 87 10.73 -1.95 7.25
C GLY A 87 10.40 -3.42 7.47
N TYR A 88 9.12 -3.78 7.70
CA TYR A 88 8.69 -5.18 7.81
C TYR A 88 9.24 -6.02 6.65
N SER A 89 9.74 -7.21 6.96
CA SER A 89 10.22 -8.15 5.97
C SER A 89 9.99 -9.59 6.43
N ASP A 90 9.63 -10.43 5.49
CA ASP A 90 9.59 -11.89 5.59
C ASP A 90 10.29 -12.54 4.39
N GLU A 91 10.21 -13.86 4.27
CA GLU A 91 10.82 -14.64 3.19
C GLU A 91 10.33 -14.25 1.78
N GLU A 92 9.16 -13.59 1.67
CA GLU A 92 8.55 -13.16 0.41
C GLU A 92 8.73 -11.65 0.14
N SER A 93 9.54 -10.95 0.95
CA SER A 93 9.71 -9.49 0.87
C SER A 93 10.87 -9.04 -0.03
N SER A 94 11.56 -9.95 -0.72
CA SER A 94 12.61 -9.58 -1.68
C SER A 94 12.03 -8.82 -2.88
N PRO A 95 12.78 -7.92 -3.54
CA PRO A 95 12.28 -7.22 -4.72
C PRO A 95 11.76 -8.16 -5.81
N PHE A 96 12.43 -9.29 -6.04
CA PHE A 96 11.99 -10.29 -6.99
C PHE A 96 10.66 -10.94 -6.56
N SER A 97 10.58 -11.42 -5.31
CA SER A 97 9.40 -12.06 -4.74
C SER A 97 8.18 -11.13 -4.74
N LEU A 98 8.37 -9.84 -4.48
CA LEU A 98 7.29 -8.87 -4.54
C LEU A 98 6.84 -8.65 -6.00
N MET A 99 7.77 -8.42 -6.92
CA MET A 99 7.43 -7.98 -8.28
C MET A 99 6.92 -9.11 -9.20
N CYS A 100 7.32 -10.37 -8.97
CA CYS A 100 6.91 -11.49 -9.82
C CYS A 100 5.42 -11.86 -9.68
N HIS A 101 4.78 -11.48 -8.58
CA HIS A 101 3.37 -11.77 -8.30
C HIS A 101 2.40 -10.65 -8.72
N LEU A 102 2.92 -9.52 -9.22
CA LEU A 102 2.12 -8.37 -9.61
C LEU A 102 1.85 -8.37 -11.12
N ASP A 103 0.66 -7.94 -11.54
CA ASP A 103 0.40 -7.59 -12.94
C ASP A 103 1.00 -6.23 -13.31
N GLY A 104 0.80 -5.78 -14.56
CA GLY A 104 1.38 -4.52 -15.05
C GLY A 104 0.95 -3.29 -14.24
N GLU A 105 -0.34 -3.20 -13.92
CA GLU A 105 -0.90 -2.08 -13.16
C GLU A 105 -0.39 -2.07 -11.72
N ASN A 106 -0.38 -3.23 -11.06
CA ASN A 106 0.09 -3.34 -9.68
C ASN A 106 1.62 -3.14 -9.56
N ARG A 107 2.41 -3.48 -10.59
CA ARG A 107 3.84 -3.13 -10.63
C ARG A 107 4.05 -1.63 -10.69
N LYS A 108 3.25 -0.91 -11.49
CA LYS A 108 3.30 0.54 -11.55
C LYS A 108 2.92 1.17 -10.20
N LEU A 109 1.83 0.69 -9.60
CA LEU A 109 1.40 1.08 -8.27
C LEU A 109 2.52 0.91 -7.22
N ALA A 110 3.21 -0.23 -7.25
CA ALA A 110 4.34 -0.51 -6.37
C ALA A 110 5.48 0.51 -6.54
N LEU A 111 5.87 0.83 -7.78
CA LEU A 111 6.91 1.82 -8.06
C LEU A 111 6.51 3.24 -7.65
N ASP A 112 5.25 3.63 -7.86
CA ASP A 112 4.72 4.93 -7.46
C ASP A 112 4.70 5.06 -5.92
N ALA A 113 4.35 3.98 -5.19
CA ALA A 113 4.42 3.96 -3.73
C ALA A 113 5.86 4.09 -3.19
N ILE A 114 6.82 3.42 -3.82
CA ILE A 114 8.25 3.58 -3.50
C ILE A 114 8.69 5.03 -3.73
N SER A 115 8.26 5.63 -4.83
CA SER A 115 8.54 7.03 -5.15
C SER A 115 7.99 7.98 -4.08
N ILE A 116 6.77 7.73 -3.57
CA ILE A 116 6.19 8.49 -2.45
C ILE A 116 7.04 8.34 -1.19
N ARG A 117 7.41 7.10 -0.81
CA ARG A 117 8.17 6.84 0.42
C ARG A 117 9.49 7.61 0.45
N PHE A 118 10.19 7.63 -0.67
CA PHE A 118 11.53 8.22 -0.78
C PHE A 118 11.57 9.60 -1.42
N ALA A 119 10.40 10.19 -1.73
CA ALA A 119 10.27 11.45 -2.45
C ALA A 119 11.10 11.51 -3.74
N ILE A 120 10.97 10.48 -4.56
CA ILE A 120 11.57 10.38 -5.90
C ILE A 120 10.59 11.02 -6.90
N HIS A 121 11.08 11.91 -7.76
CA HIS A 121 10.28 12.71 -8.72
C HIS A 121 10.58 12.35 -10.17
#